data_AF-A0A938BRR8-F1
#
_entry.id   AF-A0A938BRR8-F1
#
_cell.length_a   1.000
_cell.length_b   1.000
_cell.length_c   1.000
_cell.angle_alpha   90.00
_cell.angle_beta   90.00
_cell.angle_gamma   90.00
#
_symmetry.space_group_name_H-M   'P 1'
#
loop_
_entity.id
_entity.type
_entity.pdbx_description
1 polymer ?
#
loop_
_entity_poly.entity_id
_entity_poly.type
_entity_poly.pdbx_seq_one_letter_code
_entity_poly.pdbx_strand_id
1 'polypeptide(L)' 'DSSRFWPSDSLGAGRAPVSLDKQFVRDHLLASAWDRQGPAPALPPEVVERTRQRYLEATERLTGGRERPDWHE' A
#
# COMPACT_ATOMS: atom_id res chain seq x y z
N ASP A 1 2.30 -3.96 7.43
CA ASP A 1 3.63 -3.70 6.83
C ASP A 1 4.54 -4.90 6.64
N SER A 2 4.38 -5.95 7.45
CA SER A 2 5.14 -7.22 7.37
C SER A 2 4.55 -8.23 6.38
N SER A 3 3.51 -7.86 5.63
CA SER A 3 2.72 -8.79 4.81
C SER A 3 2.39 -8.20 3.46
N ARG A 4 2.15 -9.09 2.49
CA ARG A 4 1.60 -8.78 1.17
C ARG A 4 0.09 -8.98 1.18
N PHE A 5 -0.65 -8.00 0.68
CA PHE A 5 -2.11 -8.10 0.57
C PHE A 5 -2.53 -8.05 -0.90
N TRP A 6 -3.01 -9.18 -1.40
CA TRP A 6 -3.52 -9.33 -2.76
C TRP A 6 -4.98 -9.79 -2.71
N PRO A 7 -5.90 -9.04 -3.32
CA PRO A 7 -7.27 -9.51 -3.54
C PRO A 7 -7.27 -10.82 -4.34
N SER A 8 -8.06 -11.81 -3.91
CA SER A 8 -8.11 -13.12 -4.56
C SER A 8 -8.60 -13.06 -6.01
N ASP A 9 -9.50 -12.12 -6.31
CA ASP A 9 -9.98 -11.78 -7.65
C ASP A 9 -8.91 -11.14 -8.55
N SER A 10 -7.82 -10.64 -7.96
CA SER A 10 -6.68 -10.09 -8.71
C SER A 10 -5.58 -11.11 -9.00
N LEU A 11 -5.68 -12.32 -8.44
CA LEU A 11 -4.72 -13.40 -8.66
C LEU A 11 -5.10 -14.21 -9.89
N GLY A 12 -4.38 -14.01 -11.00
CA GLY A 12 -4.47 -14.85 -12.20
C GLY A 12 -4.88 -14.09 -13.46
N ALA A 13 -3.88 -13.58 -14.18
CA ALA A 13 -4.04 -13.09 -15.56
C ALA A 13 -2.69 -12.90 -16.29
N GLY A 14 -1.59 -13.50 -15.81
CA GLY A 14 -0.24 -13.17 -16.31
C GLY A 14 0.19 -11.72 -16.05
N ARG A 15 -0.51 -11.01 -15.17
CA ARG A 15 -0.25 -9.62 -14.75
C ARG A 15 0.07 -9.59 -13.26
N ALA A 16 0.79 -8.55 -12.83
CA ALA A 16 1.03 -8.31 -11.42
C ALA A 16 -0.32 -8.10 -10.69
N PRO A 17 -0.56 -8.76 -9.55
CA PRO A 17 -1.79 -8.59 -8.80
C PRO A 17 -1.89 -7.18 -8.23
N VAL A 18 -3.13 -6.74 -7.97
CA VAL A 18 -3.35 -5.46 -7.30
C VAL A 18 -2.81 -5.59 -5.87
N SER A 19 -1.90 -4.70 -5.50
CA SER A 19 -1.37 -4.64 -4.14
C SER A 19 -2.17 -3.65 -3.30
N LEU A 20 -2.67 -4.13 -2.15
CA LEU A 20 -3.29 -3.31 -1.11
C LEU A 20 -2.31 -2.92 0.01
N ASP A 21 -1.02 -3.25 -0.14
CA ASP A 21 0.05 -2.80 0.75
C ASP A 21 0.88 -1.66 0.14
N LYS A 22 1.95 -1.28 0.84
CA LYS A 22 2.95 -0.27 0.45
C LYS A 22 3.74 -0.55 -0.84
N GLN A 23 3.32 -1.48 -1.69
CA GLN A 23 3.90 -1.65 -3.01
C GLN A 23 3.84 -0.37 -3.85
N PHE A 24 2.79 0.46 -3.71
CA PHE A 24 2.70 1.71 -4.46
C PHE A 24 3.86 2.68 -4.15
N VAL A 25 4.25 2.79 -2.87
CA VAL A 25 5.44 3.55 -2.46
C VAL A 25 6.71 2.95 -3.05
N ARG A 26 6.84 1.62 -3.01
CA ARG A 26 8.01 0.92 -3.57
C ARG A 26 8.13 1.20 -5.06
N ASP A 27 7.06 1.02 -5.82
CA ASP A 27 7.06 1.27 -7.26
C ASP A 27 7.41 2.72 -7.59
N HIS A 28 6.88 3.68 -6.82
CA HIS A 28 7.22 5.10 -6.98
C HIS A 28 8.72 5.37 -6.75
N LEU A 29 9.28 4.86 -5.66
CA LEU A 29 10.70 5.03 -5.35
C LEU A 29 11.60 4.31 -6.38
N LEU A 30 11.17 3.14 -6.87
CA LEU A 30 11.87 2.40 -7.92
C LEU A 30 11.87 3.11 -9.28
N ALA A 31 10.81 3.85 -9.59
CA ALA A 31 10.69 4.64 -10.80
C ALA A 31 11.38 6.02 -10.68
N SER A 32 11.74 6.43 -9.47
CA SER A 32 12.46 7.68 -9.23
C SER A 32 13.95 7.54 -9.53
N ALA A 33 14.66 8.68 -9.58
CA ALA A 33 16.13 8.70 -9.69
C ALA A 33 16.86 8.34 -8.39
N TRP A 34 16.14 7.96 -7.32
CA TRP A 34 16.75 7.59 -6.05
C TRP A 34 17.44 6.23 -6.17
N ASP A 35 18.76 6.25 -6.03
CA ASP A 35 19.65 5.08 -6.10
C ASP A 35 19.51 4.13 -4.90
N ARG A 36 18.64 4.46 -3.93
CA ARG A 36 18.45 3.77 -2.65
C ARG A 36 19.61 3.96 -1.68
N GLN A 37 20.41 5.02 -1.86
CA GLN A 37 21.42 5.45 -0.92
C GLN A 37 20.96 6.73 -0.21
N GLY A 38 21.33 6.87 1.06
CA GLY A 38 20.89 7.99 1.89
C GLY A 38 19.38 7.96 2.19
N PRO A 39 18.83 9.06 2.74
CA PRO A 39 17.40 9.16 3.00
C PRO A 39 16.60 9.20 1.69
N ALA A 40 15.45 8.52 1.68
CA ALA A 40 14.53 8.58 0.56
C ALA A 40 14.01 10.02 0.34
N PRO A 41 13.74 10.43 -0.91
CA PRO A 41 13.07 11.69 -1.18
C PRO A 41 11.67 11.70 -0.55
N ALA A 42 11.15 12.91 -0.32
CA ALA A 42 9.78 13.09 0.14
C ALA A 42 8.81 12.50 -0.89
N LEU A 43 7.82 11.75 -0.41
CA LEU A 43 6.78 11.19 -1.27
C LEU A 43 5.80 12.28 -1.70
N PRO A 44 5.42 12.33 -2.98
CA PRO A 44 4.34 13.19 -3.42
C PRO A 44 3.03 12.90 -2.67
N PRO A 45 2.18 13.92 -2.40
CA PRO A 45 0.93 13.75 -1.66
C PRO A 45 0.01 12.67 -2.24
N GLU A 46 -0.04 12.52 -3.56
CA GLU A 46 -0.86 11.50 -4.22
C GLU A 46 -0.37 10.08 -3.94
N VAL A 47 0.94 9.90 -3.70
CA VAL A 47 1.52 8.59 -3.33
C VAL A 47 1.15 8.23 -1.91
N VAL A 48 1.18 9.20 -1.02
CA VAL A 48 0.73 9.04 0.37
C VAL A 48 -0.76 8.67 0.40
N GLU A 49 -1.60 9.45 -0.29
CA GLU A 49 -3.04 9.24 -0.29
C GLU A 49 -3.43 7.89 -0.92
N ARG A 50 -2.85 7.54 -2.07
CA ARG A 50 -3.10 6.25 -2.72
C ARG A 50 -2.63 5.05 -1.89
N THR A 51 -1.58 5.23 -1.09
CA THR A 51 -1.10 4.18 -0.18
C THR A 51 -2.03 4.05 1.03
N ARG A 52 -2.49 5.18 1.58
CA ARG A 52 -3.48 5.20 2.65
C ARG A 52 -4.77 4.49 2.24
N GLN A 53 -5.32 4.82 1.07
CA GLN A 53 -6.54 4.22 0.55
C GLN A 53 -6.44 2.69 0.44
N ARG A 54 -5.31 2.18 -0.05
CA ARG A 54 -5.04 0.74 -0.13
C ARG A 54 -5.05 0.06 1.23
N TYR A 55 -4.43 0.66 2.25
CA TYR A 55 -4.46 0.11 3.60
C TYR A 55 -5.84 0.19 4.25
N LEU A 56 -6.61 1.25 3.98
CA LEU A 56 -8.00 1.34 4.44
C LEU A 56 -8.84 0.21 3.82
N GLU A 57 -8.71 -0.01 2.52
CA GLU A 57 -9.40 -1.08 1.81
C GLU A 57 -8.99 -2.47 2.33
N ALA A 58 -7.69 -2.71 2.54
CA ALA A 58 -7.22 -3.96 3.15
C ALA A 58 -7.81 -4.16 4.54
N THR A 59 -7.83 -3.10 5.36
CA THR A 59 -8.37 -3.15 6.72
C THR A 59 -9.85 -3.47 6.68
N GLU A 60 -10.63 -2.75 5.88
CA GLU A 60 -12.07 -2.96 5.74
C GLU A 60 -12.42 -4.39 5.32
N ARG A 61 -11.72 -4.91 4.30
CA ARG A 61 -11.89 -6.29 3.82
C ARG A 61 -11.55 -7.33 4.89
N LEU A 62 -10.48 -7.12 5.65
CA LEU A 62 -10.01 -8.08 6.66
C LEU A 62 -10.83 -8.04 7.95
N THR A 63 -11.29 -6.86 8.38
CA THR A 63 -12.08 -6.72 9.61
C THR A 63 -13.57 -6.93 9.36
N GLY A 64 -14.02 -6.90 8.10
CA GLY A 64 -15.42 -6.97 7.71
C GLY A 64 -16.17 -5.67 8.00
N GLY A 65 -15.53 -4.52 7.80
CA GLY A 65 -16.12 -3.20 8.02
C GLY A 65 -16.40 -2.85 9.49
N ARG A 66 -15.88 -3.63 10.44
CA ARG A 66 -15.94 -3.28 11.87
C ARG A 66 -15.16 -1.98 12.11
N GLU A 67 -15.77 -1.05 12.83
CA GLU A 67 -15.13 0.20 13.22
C GLU A 67 -13.76 -0.09 13.85
N ARG A 68 -12.76 0.71 13.47
CA ARG A 68 -11.46 0.66 14.15
C ARG A 68 -11.73 0.90 15.64
N PRO A 69 -11.14 0.10 16.54
CA PRO A 69 -11.05 0.50 17.94
C PRO A 69 -10.49 1.91 18.01
N ASP A 70 -10.97 2.70 18.98
CA ASP A 70 -10.39 3.99 19.23
C ASP A 70 -8.93 3.78 19.70
N TRP A 71 -7.98 4.11 18.84
CA TRP A 71 -6.55 3.98 19.10
C TRP A 71 -5.95 5.31 19.58
N HIS A 72 -6.74 6.14 20.25
CA HIS A 72 -6.25 7.30 20.99
C HIS A 72 -5.59 6.85 22.31
N GLU A 73 -4.27 6.60 22.25
CA GLU A 73 -3.34 6.70 23.39
C GLU A 73 -2.19 7.66 23.03
#